data_AF-A0A383V7L2-F1
#
_entry.id   AF-A0A383V7L2-F1
#
_cell.length_a   1.000
_cell.length_b   1.000
_cell.length_c   1.000
_cell.angle_alpha   90.00
_cell.angle_beta   90.00
_cell.angle_gamma   90.00
#
_symmetry.space_group_name_H-M   'P 1'
#
loop_
_entity.id
_entity.type
_entity.pdbx_description
1 polymer ?
#
loop_
_entity_poly.entity_id
_entity_poly.type
_entity_poly.pdbx_seq_one_letter_code
_entity_poly.pdbx_strand_id
1 'polypeptide(L)'
;MSRRAHSEAFPEDQTLHIKLAEGDAVEADAYVLRLFSSVARSLPHDARDWDLSNLLLDAQPVTRPTVIAWLNAVYRRAYESDFEQQDPNPACSFQGLFQLLQFADAVGSPTSALLSCLAHIGQLQLQVQLGEQQLQLDAGCCYGFMDIEQEFQLRLSMPGDVDDQDIGEPAGEAAMQECCRQVAKQTEQLLWLAYRLQLAPLIDKLHEFVRSGSDGLLTGLRDAVFTERVLDAALGSNRLGRDAWIAHVVHHVHAPAAGGPRALFKAVDLTDEDDPEARSGAFRAVLQRDFLGAPAGTEVEVAYDLSTGWFNIGGYDFEATLHLR
;
A
#
# COMPACT_ATOMS: atom_id res chain seq x y z
N MET A 1 -11.65 -24.54 11.81
CA MET A 1 -12.91 -25.34 11.77
C MET A 1 -13.44 -25.27 10.35
N SER A 2 -13.76 -26.38 9.69
CA SER A 2 -14.16 -26.33 8.27
C SER A 2 -15.56 -25.73 8.11
N ARG A 3 -15.82 -25.06 6.98
CA ARG A 3 -17.15 -24.50 6.64
C ARG A 3 -18.27 -25.52 6.81
N ARG A 4 -18.02 -26.77 6.39
CA ARG A 4 -18.97 -27.88 6.52
C ARG A 4 -19.27 -28.22 7.98
N ALA A 5 -18.24 -28.29 8.83
CA ALA A 5 -18.43 -28.53 10.26
C ALA A 5 -19.18 -27.38 10.95
N HIS A 6 -19.02 -26.13 10.49
CA HIS A 6 -19.79 -24.99 10.97
C HIS A 6 -21.27 -25.10 10.61
N SER A 7 -21.58 -25.31 9.33
CA SER A 7 -22.96 -25.45 8.86
C SER A 7 -23.69 -26.63 9.49
N GLU A 8 -22.99 -27.74 9.78
CA GLU A 8 -23.57 -28.91 10.45
C GLU A 8 -23.82 -28.66 11.96
N ALA A 9 -22.99 -27.83 12.61
CA ALA A 9 -23.12 -27.50 14.03
C ALA A 9 -24.16 -26.40 14.31
N PHE A 10 -24.37 -25.48 13.36
CA PHE A 10 -25.25 -24.33 13.51
C PHE A 10 -26.24 -24.22 12.33
N PRO A 11 -27.20 -25.16 12.20
CA PRO A 11 -28.16 -25.17 11.09
C PRO A 11 -29.15 -23.99 11.13
N GLU A 12 -29.29 -23.32 12.27
CA GLU A 12 -30.11 -22.11 12.44
C GLU A 12 -29.32 -20.80 12.22
N ASP A 13 -28.00 -20.86 11.98
CA ASP A 13 -27.22 -19.66 11.60
C ASP A 13 -27.49 -19.33 10.14
N GLN A 14 -28.39 -18.36 9.99
CA GLN A 14 -29.09 -17.97 8.79
C GLN A 14 -28.11 -17.53 7.70
N THR A 15 -28.29 -18.03 6.49
CA THR A 15 -27.72 -17.41 5.30
C THR A 15 -28.23 -15.97 5.19
N LEU A 16 -27.32 -15.02 4.97
CA LEU A 16 -27.65 -13.64 4.62
C LEU A 16 -27.52 -13.45 3.11
N HIS A 17 -28.55 -12.86 2.51
CA HIS A 17 -28.62 -12.52 1.09
C HIS A 17 -28.11 -11.10 0.91
N ILE A 18 -26.90 -10.97 0.35
CA ILE A 18 -26.29 -9.69 0.07
C ILE A 18 -26.85 -9.17 -1.24
N LYS A 19 -27.67 -8.12 -1.18
CA LYS A 19 -28.29 -7.51 -2.35
C LYS A 19 -27.41 -6.38 -2.87
N LEU A 20 -27.09 -6.43 -4.16
CA LEU A 20 -26.26 -5.43 -4.84
C LEU A 20 -27.13 -4.53 -5.72
N ALA A 21 -26.52 -3.47 -6.28
CA ALA A 21 -27.22 -2.58 -7.20
C ALA A 21 -27.60 -3.30 -8.50
N GLU A 22 -26.74 -4.23 -8.92
CA GLU A 22 -26.87 -5.02 -10.15
C GLU A 22 -26.54 -6.49 -9.88
N GLY A 23 -27.21 -7.39 -10.60
CA GLY A 23 -26.97 -8.83 -10.56
C GLY A 23 -27.73 -9.59 -9.48
N ASP A 24 -27.42 -10.90 -9.39
CA ASP A 24 -28.03 -11.80 -8.41
C ASP A 24 -27.49 -11.55 -7.00
N ALA A 25 -28.33 -11.82 -6.00
CA ALA A 25 -27.92 -11.73 -4.60
C ALA A 25 -26.79 -12.73 -4.29
N VAL A 26 -25.85 -12.33 -3.44
CA VAL A 26 -24.77 -13.20 -2.97
C VAL A 26 -25.16 -13.80 -1.63
N GLU A 27 -25.26 -15.12 -1.56
CA GLU A 27 -25.60 -15.85 -0.34
C GLU A 27 -24.36 -16.16 0.49
N ALA A 28 -24.27 -15.62 1.70
CA ALA A 28 -23.14 -15.84 2.60
C ALA A 28 -23.58 -16.20 4.03
N ASP A 29 -22.67 -16.79 4.78
CA ASP A 29 -22.89 -17.19 6.17
C ASP A 29 -22.99 -15.95 7.07
N ALA A 30 -24.14 -15.72 7.70
CA ALA A 30 -24.36 -14.54 8.52
C ALA A 30 -23.37 -14.44 9.69
N TYR A 31 -22.91 -15.58 10.22
CA TYR A 31 -21.91 -15.58 11.28
C TYR A 31 -20.63 -14.89 10.80
N VAL A 32 -20.12 -15.27 9.63
CA VAL A 32 -18.91 -14.67 9.04
C VAL A 32 -19.12 -13.19 8.78
N LEU A 33 -20.26 -12.81 8.20
CA LEU A 33 -20.57 -11.41 7.89
C LEU A 33 -20.59 -10.57 9.18
N ARG A 34 -21.32 -11.01 10.21
CA ARG A 34 -21.42 -10.29 11.49
C ARG A 34 -20.09 -10.28 12.26
N LEU A 35 -19.25 -11.28 12.07
CA LEU A 35 -17.91 -11.33 12.66
C LEU A 35 -16.99 -10.28 12.04
N PHE A 36 -17.00 -10.13 10.71
CA PHE A 36 -16.05 -9.29 9.96
C PHE A 36 -16.61 -8.00 9.36
N SER A 37 -17.86 -7.64 9.64
CA SER A 37 -18.46 -6.36 9.25
C SER A 37 -19.26 -5.78 10.41
N SER A 38 -18.89 -4.59 10.88
CA SER A 38 -19.65 -3.90 11.93
C SER A 38 -21.04 -3.49 11.44
N VAL A 39 -21.18 -3.21 10.14
CA VAL A 39 -22.48 -2.91 9.51
C VAL A 39 -23.38 -4.14 9.53
N ALA A 40 -22.88 -5.30 9.08
CA ALA A 40 -23.66 -6.54 9.11
C ALA A 40 -24.00 -6.97 10.54
N ARG A 41 -23.09 -6.76 11.50
CA ARG A 41 -23.33 -7.02 12.93
C ARG A 41 -24.50 -6.21 13.51
N SER A 42 -24.74 -5.01 12.98
CA SER A 42 -25.83 -4.14 13.42
C SER A 42 -27.21 -4.51 12.86
N LEU A 43 -27.27 -5.44 11.90
CA LEU A 43 -28.54 -5.91 11.35
C LEU A 43 -29.34 -6.68 12.42
N PRO A 44 -30.68 -6.62 12.38
CA PRO A 44 -31.54 -7.46 13.22
C PRO A 44 -31.16 -8.94 13.12
N HIS A 45 -31.31 -9.67 14.23
CA HIS A 45 -30.91 -11.07 14.29
C HIS A 45 -31.65 -11.95 13.26
N ASP A 46 -32.90 -11.61 12.96
CA ASP A 46 -33.81 -12.23 11.99
C ASP A 46 -33.72 -11.64 10.57
N ALA A 47 -32.82 -10.68 10.33
CA ALA A 47 -32.60 -10.13 9.01
C ALA A 47 -32.05 -11.22 8.06
N ARG A 48 -32.74 -11.41 6.94
CA ARG A 48 -32.32 -12.31 5.86
C ARG A 48 -31.55 -11.62 4.75
N ASP A 49 -31.68 -10.30 4.66
CA ASP A 49 -31.09 -9.50 3.60
C ASP A 49 -30.11 -8.47 4.18
N TRP A 50 -28.98 -8.30 3.51
CA TRP A 50 -28.07 -7.17 3.70
C TRP A 50 -28.05 -6.34 2.41
N ASP A 51 -28.79 -5.23 2.40
CA ASP A 51 -28.95 -4.39 1.21
C ASP A 51 -27.78 -3.41 1.03
N LEU A 52 -26.95 -3.68 0.03
CA LEU A 52 -25.83 -2.85 -0.41
C LEU A 52 -26.12 -2.11 -1.73
N SER A 53 -27.35 -2.17 -2.24
CA SER A 53 -27.70 -1.59 -3.56
C SER A 53 -27.51 -0.08 -3.67
N ASN A 54 -27.47 0.62 -2.54
CA ASN A 54 -27.23 2.06 -2.47
C ASN A 54 -25.82 2.41 -1.95
N LEU A 55 -24.97 1.42 -1.70
CA LEU A 55 -23.59 1.66 -1.28
C LEU A 55 -22.75 2.05 -2.51
N LEU A 56 -22.15 3.24 -2.44
CA LEU A 56 -21.28 3.78 -3.48
C LEU A 56 -19.83 3.87 -2.99
N LEU A 57 -18.89 3.37 -3.80
CA LEU A 57 -17.45 3.47 -3.62
C LEU A 57 -16.90 4.40 -4.72
N ASP A 58 -16.38 5.56 -4.34
CA ASP A 58 -15.92 6.58 -5.30
C ASP A 58 -16.97 6.92 -6.38
N ALA A 59 -18.22 7.12 -5.94
CA ALA A 59 -19.39 7.36 -6.78
C ALA A 59 -19.78 6.20 -7.74
N GLN A 60 -19.22 5.01 -7.58
CA GLN A 60 -19.58 3.80 -8.33
C GLN A 60 -20.32 2.80 -7.42
N PRO A 61 -21.31 2.06 -7.92
CA PRO A 61 -21.97 1.02 -7.14
C PRO A 61 -21.00 -0.11 -6.80
N VAL A 62 -21.19 -0.74 -5.63
CA VAL A 62 -20.45 -1.94 -5.25
C VAL A 62 -20.73 -3.07 -6.24
N THR A 63 -19.67 -3.67 -6.78
CA THR A 63 -19.77 -4.74 -7.76
C THR A 63 -19.67 -6.12 -7.09
N ARG A 64 -20.31 -7.14 -7.68
CA ARG A 64 -20.21 -8.53 -7.21
C ARG A 64 -18.76 -8.99 -7.05
N PRO A 65 -17.83 -8.77 -8.00
CA PRO A 65 -16.43 -9.19 -7.83
C PRO A 65 -15.76 -8.63 -6.58
N THR A 66 -16.07 -7.39 -6.20
CA THR A 66 -15.54 -6.74 -5.00
C THR A 66 -16.04 -7.43 -3.73
N VAL A 67 -17.34 -7.74 -3.68
CA VAL A 67 -17.94 -8.46 -2.54
C VAL A 67 -17.38 -9.87 -2.42
N ILE A 68 -17.26 -10.61 -3.53
CA ILE A 68 -16.67 -11.94 -3.50
C ILE A 68 -15.21 -11.90 -3.05
N ALA A 69 -14.42 -10.91 -3.48
CA ALA A 69 -13.03 -10.78 -3.06
C ALA A 69 -12.91 -10.51 -1.56
N TRP A 70 -13.81 -9.69 -1.00
CA TRP A 70 -13.90 -9.48 0.44
C TRP A 70 -14.35 -10.75 1.18
N LEU A 71 -15.36 -11.47 0.66
CA LEU A 71 -15.80 -12.74 1.21
C LEU A 71 -14.68 -13.77 1.23
N ASN A 72 -13.90 -13.89 0.15
CA ASN A 72 -12.72 -14.75 0.09
C ASN A 72 -11.71 -14.41 1.20
N ALA A 73 -11.42 -13.12 1.43
CA ALA A 73 -10.51 -12.70 2.49
C ALA A 73 -11.01 -13.11 3.89
N VAL A 74 -12.29 -12.91 4.19
CA VAL A 74 -12.85 -13.23 5.52
C VAL A 74 -13.12 -14.72 5.70
N TYR A 75 -13.52 -15.44 4.64
CA TYR A 75 -13.72 -16.90 4.67
C TYR A 75 -12.40 -17.66 4.84
N ARG A 76 -11.32 -17.23 4.17
CA ARG A 76 -9.99 -17.83 4.44
C ARG A 76 -9.60 -17.68 5.90
N ARG A 77 -9.96 -16.56 6.51
CA ARG A 77 -9.66 -16.32 7.93
C ARG A 77 -10.55 -17.11 8.88
N ALA A 78 -11.82 -17.32 8.55
CA ALA A 78 -12.75 -18.09 9.37
C ALA A 78 -12.61 -19.61 9.21
N TYR A 79 -12.41 -20.05 7.97
CA TYR A 79 -12.58 -21.44 7.55
C TYR A 79 -11.38 -22.03 6.79
N GLU A 80 -10.32 -21.25 6.55
CA GLU A 80 -9.14 -21.67 5.76
C GLU A 80 -9.51 -22.10 4.33
N SER A 81 -10.60 -21.54 3.80
CA SER A 81 -11.12 -21.85 2.47
C SER A 81 -11.60 -20.57 1.77
N ASP A 82 -11.51 -20.53 0.44
CA ASP A 82 -12.19 -19.50 -0.35
C ASP A 82 -13.71 -19.64 -0.26
N PHE A 83 -14.41 -18.51 -0.38
CA PHE A 83 -15.85 -18.47 -0.57
C PHE A 83 -16.22 -18.96 -1.98
N GLU A 84 -15.57 -18.37 -2.99
CA GLU A 84 -15.77 -18.65 -4.41
C GLU A 84 -14.48 -18.33 -5.19
N GLN A 85 -14.10 -19.19 -6.15
CA GLN A 85 -12.93 -18.93 -6.99
C GLN A 85 -13.18 -17.74 -7.92
N GLN A 86 -12.22 -16.81 -8.00
CA GLN A 86 -12.27 -15.67 -8.90
C GLN A 86 -11.00 -15.61 -9.76
N ASP A 87 -11.19 -15.56 -11.07
CA ASP A 87 -10.12 -15.33 -12.05
C ASP A 87 -10.61 -14.33 -13.10
N PRO A 88 -10.03 -13.12 -13.19
CA PRO A 88 -8.94 -12.59 -12.35
C PRO A 88 -9.39 -12.21 -10.93
N ASN A 89 -8.47 -12.29 -9.96
CA ASN A 89 -8.71 -11.82 -8.59
C ASN A 89 -8.59 -10.28 -8.53
N PRO A 90 -9.64 -9.53 -8.12
CA PRO A 90 -9.58 -8.07 -8.01
C PRO A 90 -8.46 -7.55 -7.09
N ALA A 91 -8.06 -8.33 -6.08
CA ALA A 91 -6.98 -7.94 -5.16
C ALA A 91 -5.60 -7.88 -5.83
N CYS A 92 -5.45 -8.43 -7.05
CA CYS A 92 -4.20 -8.41 -7.81
C CYS A 92 -4.07 -7.19 -8.74
N SER A 93 -5.02 -6.26 -8.78
CA SER A 93 -4.88 -5.00 -9.52
C SER A 93 -4.98 -3.79 -8.61
N PHE A 94 -4.34 -2.66 -8.95
CA PHE A 94 -4.43 -1.45 -8.13
C PHE A 94 -5.86 -0.96 -7.97
N GLN A 95 -6.61 -0.87 -9.07
CA GLN A 95 -8.01 -0.44 -9.04
C GLN A 95 -8.89 -1.43 -8.27
N GLY A 96 -8.72 -2.74 -8.49
CA GLY A 96 -9.50 -3.75 -7.80
C GLY A 96 -9.19 -3.80 -6.31
N LEU A 97 -7.92 -3.70 -5.92
CA LEU A 97 -7.51 -3.63 -4.52
C LEU A 97 -8.00 -2.34 -3.84
N PHE A 98 -7.94 -1.21 -4.53
CA PHE A 98 -8.49 0.05 -4.04
C PHE A 98 -9.99 -0.09 -3.73
N GLN A 99 -10.79 -0.61 -4.68
CA GLN A 99 -12.22 -0.84 -4.50
C GLN A 99 -12.50 -1.85 -3.36
N LEU A 100 -11.72 -2.92 -3.27
CA LEU A 100 -11.83 -3.92 -2.21
C LEU A 100 -11.58 -3.31 -0.82
N LEU A 101 -10.52 -2.52 -0.66
CA LEU A 101 -10.18 -1.89 0.62
C LEU A 101 -11.18 -0.79 0.99
N GLN A 102 -11.67 -0.01 0.02
CA GLN A 102 -12.76 0.94 0.24
C GLN A 102 -14.03 0.24 0.70
N PHE A 103 -14.38 -0.88 0.07
CA PHE A 103 -15.53 -1.69 0.46
C PHE A 103 -15.37 -2.21 1.90
N ALA A 104 -14.23 -2.83 2.20
CA ALA A 104 -13.93 -3.38 3.51
C ALA A 104 -14.00 -2.30 4.60
N ASP A 105 -13.47 -1.10 4.35
CA ASP A 105 -13.59 0.05 5.25
C ASP A 105 -15.06 0.50 5.41
N ALA A 106 -15.80 0.63 4.30
CA ALA A 106 -17.19 1.08 4.32
C ALA A 106 -18.13 0.14 5.09
N VAL A 107 -17.87 -1.18 5.08
CA VAL A 107 -18.62 -2.16 5.88
C VAL A 107 -18.08 -2.31 7.31
N GLY A 108 -17.06 -1.53 7.68
CA GLY A 108 -16.44 -1.53 8.99
C GLY A 108 -15.75 -2.84 9.31
N SER A 109 -14.95 -3.34 8.36
CA SER A 109 -14.15 -4.53 8.57
C SER A 109 -13.01 -4.29 9.58
N PRO A 110 -12.70 -5.28 10.44
CA PRO A 110 -11.58 -5.16 11.35
C PRO A 110 -10.25 -5.17 10.58
N THR A 111 -9.19 -4.62 11.18
CA THR A 111 -7.83 -4.58 10.60
C THR A 111 -7.36 -5.95 10.11
N SER A 112 -7.70 -7.02 10.84
CA SER A 112 -7.31 -8.37 10.42
C SER A 112 -7.94 -8.81 9.09
N ALA A 113 -9.16 -8.35 8.78
CA ALA A 113 -9.80 -8.62 7.48
C ALA A 113 -9.19 -7.75 6.38
N LEU A 114 -8.88 -6.48 6.67
CA LEU A 114 -8.16 -5.60 5.75
C LEU A 114 -6.79 -6.19 5.36
N LEU A 115 -6.04 -6.71 6.32
CA LEU A 115 -4.77 -7.40 6.05
C LEU A 115 -4.98 -8.69 5.23
N SER A 116 -6.07 -9.41 5.44
CA SER A 116 -6.41 -10.58 4.61
C SER A 116 -6.74 -10.23 3.15
N CYS A 117 -7.22 -9.02 2.88
CA CYS A 117 -7.38 -8.53 1.50
C CYS A 117 -6.04 -8.37 0.76
N LEU A 118 -4.92 -8.26 1.49
CA LEU A 118 -3.57 -8.11 0.95
C LEU A 118 -2.86 -9.45 0.68
N ALA A 119 -3.55 -10.59 0.76
CA ALA A 119 -2.93 -11.92 0.65
C ALA A 119 -2.13 -12.15 -0.65
N HIS A 120 -2.44 -11.41 -1.71
CA HIS A 120 -1.79 -11.51 -3.02
C HIS A 120 -1.05 -10.24 -3.44
N ILE A 121 -0.64 -9.40 -2.49
CA ILE A 121 0.01 -8.12 -2.78
C ILE A 121 1.30 -8.25 -3.60
N GLY A 122 1.97 -9.41 -3.55
CA GLY A 122 3.13 -9.70 -4.40
C GLY A 122 2.80 -9.88 -5.90
N GLN A 123 1.53 -9.99 -6.27
CA GLN A 123 1.04 -10.11 -7.65
C GLN A 123 0.32 -8.82 -8.10
N LEU A 124 0.54 -7.72 -7.38
CA LEU A 124 -0.18 -6.48 -7.62
C LEU A 124 0.23 -5.86 -8.96
N GLN A 125 -0.75 -5.58 -9.81
CA GLN A 125 -0.55 -5.07 -11.16
C GLN A 125 -1.25 -3.72 -11.39
N LEU A 126 -0.61 -2.86 -12.17
CA LEU A 126 -1.18 -1.65 -12.74
C LEU A 126 -1.74 -1.94 -14.12
N GLN A 127 -2.94 -1.44 -14.42
CA GLN A 127 -3.47 -1.45 -15.77
C GLN A 127 -3.42 -0.03 -16.33
N VAL A 128 -2.72 0.17 -17.44
CA VAL A 128 -2.53 1.49 -18.05
C VAL A 128 -2.71 1.42 -19.56
N GLN A 129 -3.08 2.55 -20.15
CA GLN A 129 -3.14 2.71 -21.60
C GLN A 129 -1.94 3.49 -22.12
N LEU A 130 -1.27 2.94 -23.13
CA LEU A 130 -0.24 3.60 -23.92
C LEU A 130 -0.72 3.69 -25.38
N GLY A 131 -1.30 4.84 -25.74
CA GLY A 131 -1.99 4.99 -27.02
C GLY A 131 -3.22 4.09 -27.07
N GLU A 132 -3.27 3.18 -28.05
CA GLU A 132 -4.35 2.18 -28.18
C GLU A 132 -4.07 0.88 -27.42
N GLN A 133 -2.90 0.75 -26.82
CA GLN A 133 -2.47 -0.48 -26.14
C GLN A 133 -2.85 -0.48 -24.67
N GLN A 134 -3.39 -1.60 -24.20
CA GLN A 134 -3.59 -1.86 -22.78
C GLN A 134 -2.42 -2.68 -22.23
N LEU A 135 -1.71 -2.12 -21.26
CA LEU A 135 -0.54 -2.72 -20.63
C LEU A 135 -0.86 -3.14 -19.19
N GLN A 136 -0.20 -4.21 -18.74
CA GLN A 136 -0.22 -4.68 -17.36
C GLN A 136 1.20 -4.58 -16.80
N LEU A 137 1.38 -3.74 -15.78
CA LEU A 137 2.68 -3.46 -15.16
C LEU A 137 2.71 -4.08 -13.77
N ASP A 138 3.76 -4.84 -13.45
CA ASP A 138 3.95 -5.45 -12.14
C ASP A 138 4.50 -4.42 -11.14
N ALA A 139 3.89 -4.30 -9.96
CA ALA A 139 4.33 -3.38 -8.92
C ALA A 139 5.72 -3.70 -8.35
N GLY A 140 6.25 -4.90 -8.58
CA GLY A 140 7.60 -5.32 -8.20
C GLY A 140 8.69 -4.97 -9.22
N CYS A 141 8.34 -4.36 -10.35
CA CYS A 141 9.25 -4.11 -11.46
C CYS A 141 9.59 -2.64 -11.65
N CYS A 142 10.73 -2.36 -12.30
CA CYS A 142 11.14 -1.02 -12.70
C CYS A 142 10.78 -0.80 -14.17
N TYR A 143 10.15 0.32 -14.49
CA TYR A 143 9.77 0.66 -15.86
C TYR A 143 10.26 2.05 -16.23
N GLY A 144 10.77 2.19 -17.46
CA GLY A 144 11.24 3.45 -18.02
C GLY A 144 10.88 3.57 -19.49
N PHE A 145 10.80 4.81 -19.98
CA PHE A 145 10.65 5.08 -21.41
C PHE A 145 12.02 5.31 -22.03
N MET A 146 12.24 4.73 -23.21
CA MET A 146 13.38 5.01 -24.06
C MET A 146 12.93 5.76 -25.31
N ASP A 147 13.63 6.84 -25.65
CA ASP A 147 13.42 7.60 -26.88
C ASP A 147 14.08 6.86 -28.05
N ILE A 148 13.28 6.51 -29.06
CA ILE A 148 13.68 5.90 -30.32
C ILE A 148 13.12 6.78 -31.43
N GLU A 149 13.99 7.58 -32.05
CA GLU A 149 13.63 8.39 -33.22
C GLU A 149 12.37 9.29 -33.01
N GLN A 150 12.20 9.85 -31.80
CA GLN A 150 11.04 10.67 -31.38
C GLN A 150 9.76 9.89 -31.01
N GLU A 151 9.86 8.56 -30.92
CA GLU A 151 8.84 7.70 -30.31
C GLU A 151 9.35 7.14 -28.99
N PHE A 152 8.45 6.93 -28.04
CA PHE A 152 8.77 6.43 -26.71
C PHE A 152 8.34 4.98 -26.59
N GLN A 153 9.30 4.09 -26.35
CA GLN A 153 9.02 2.68 -26.06
C GLN A 153 9.14 2.43 -24.57
N LEU A 154 8.12 1.83 -23.98
CA LEU A 154 8.15 1.43 -22.58
C LEU A 154 8.99 0.16 -22.42
N ARG A 155 9.89 0.17 -21.44
CA ARG A 155 10.79 -0.95 -21.14
C ARG A 155 10.71 -1.37 -19.69
N LEU A 156 10.85 -2.66 -19.48
CA LEU A 156 11.09 -3.27 -18.18
C LEU A 156 12.60 -3.35 -17.96
N SER A 157 13.08 -2.72 -16.90
CA SER A 157 14.48 -2.79 -16.48
C SER A 157 14.60 -3.70 -15.27
N MET A 158 15.28 -4.84 -15.46
CA MET A 158 15.55 -5.79 -14.38
C MET A 158 16.92 -5.48 -13.75
N PRO A 159 17.05 -5.42 -12.41
CA PRO A 159 18.34 -5.18 -11.77
C PRO A 159 19.37 -6.25 -12.13
N GLY A 160 20.44 -5.87 -12.82
CA GLY A 160 21.56 -6.76 -13.16
C GLY A 160 21.38 -7.57 -14.44
N ASP A 161 20.28 -7.38 -15.18
CA ASP A 161 20.13 -7.92 -16.53
C ASP A 161 20.60 -6.89 -17.55
N VAL A 162 21.24 -7.34 -18.63
CA VAL A 162 21.80 -6.46 -19.68
C VAL A 162 20.78 -6.18 -20.77
N ASP A 163 19.73 -7.00 -20.86
CA ASP A 163 18.70 -6.90 -21.88
C ASP A 163 17.41 -6.33 -21.26
N ASP A 164 17.19 -5.03 -21.45
CA ASP A 164 15.87 -4.43 -21.20
C ASP A 164 14.82 -5.12 -22.08
N GLN A 165 13.66 -5.45 -21.50
CA GLN A 165 12.55 -6.04 -22.24
C GLN A 165 11.59 -4.94 -22.70
N ASP A 166 11.26 -4.94 -23.99
CA ASP A 166 10.24 -4.04 -24.55
C ASP A 166 8.83 -4.46 -24.07
N ILE A 167 8.11 -3.52 -23.45
CA ILE A 167 6.76 -3.69 -22.92
C ILE A 167 5.82 -2.76 -23.69
N GLY A 168 5.47 -3.15 -24.91
CA GLY A 168 4.58 -2.38 -25.79
C GLY A 168 5.28 -1.84 -27.03
N GLU A 169 4.48 -1.31 -27.95
CA GLU A 169 5.00 -0.66 -29.16
C GLU A 169 5.38 0.80 -28.86
N PRO A 170 6.27 1.40 -29.66
CA PRO A 170 6.58 2.81 -29.57
C PRO A 170 5.32 3.67 -29.69
N ALA A 171 5.25 4.72 -28.87
CA ALA A 171 4.12 5.64 -28.85
C ALA A 171 4.61 7.10 -28.80
N GLY A 172 3.78 8.02 -29.30
CA GLY A 172 4.11 9.44 -29.25
C GLY A 172 4.12 10.00 -27.82
N GLU A 173 4.76 11.17 -27.65
CA GLU A 173 4.93 11.84 -26.35
C GLU A 173 3.61 12.02 -25.58
N ALA A 174 2.51 12.37 -26.27
CA ALA A 174 1.21 12.55 -25.63
C ALA A 174 0.67 11.26 -24.99
N ALA A 175 0.88 10.11 -25.65
CA ALA A 175 0.48 8.81 -25.13
C ALA A 175 1.35 8.40 -23.94
N MET A 176 2.66 8.67 -24.01
CA MET A 176 3.59 8.49 -22.89
C MET A 176 3.15 9.32 -21.67
N GLN A 177 2.90 10.62 -21.84
CA GLN A 177 2.49 11.50 -20.75
C GLN A 177 1.16 11.06 -20.10
N GLU A 178 0.18 10.64 -20.91
CA GLU A 178 -1.08 10.13 -20.38
C GLU A 178 -0.91 8.79 -19.65
N CYS A 179 -0.03 7.91 -20.14
CA CYS A 179 0.34 6.68 -19.43
C CYS A 179 0.93 7.01 -18.04
N CYS A 180 1.94 7.90 -17.98
CA CYS A 180 2.54 8.31 -16.71
C CYS A 180 1.50 8.94 -15.76
N ARG A 181 0.55 9.74 -16.29
CA ARG A 181 -0.53 10.33 -15.50
C ARG A 181 -1.48 9.27 -14.92
N GLN A 182 -1.81 8.23 -15.68
CA GLN A 182 -2.59 7.09 -15.18
C GLN A 182 -1.86 6.34 -14.08
N VAL A 183 -0.53 6.11 -14.24
CA VAL A 183 0.31 5.47 -13.23
C VAL A 183 0.29 6.27 -11.93
N ALA A 184 0.55 7.58 -12.02
CA ALA A 184 0.58 8.46 -10.87
C ALA A 184 -0.78 8.49 -10.16
N LYS A 185 -1.89 8.61 -10.91
CA LYS A 185 -3.25 8.64 -10.34
C LYS A 185 -3.59 7.35 -9.58
N GLN A 186 -3.34 6.18 -10.15
CA GLN A 186 -3.64 4.91 -9.48
C GLN A 186 -2.77 4.70 -8.23
N THR A 187 -1.49 5.06 -8.33
CA THR A 187 -0.55 5.00 -7.20
C THR A 187 -0.99 5.92 -6.08
N GLU A 188 -1.36 7.16 -6.39
CA GLU A 188 -1.85 8.16 -5.46
C GLU A 188 -3.11 7.68 -4.71
N GLN A 189 -4.10 7.14 -5.43
CA GLN A 189 -5.34 6.64 -4.85
C GLN A 189 -5.09 5.52 -3.85
N LEU A 190 -4.28 4.53 -4.24
CA LEU A 190 -4.00 3.38 -3.39
C LEU A 190 -3.10 3.75 -2.21
N LEU A 191 -2.13 4.65 -2.41
CA LEU A 191 -1.23 5.15 -1.37
C LEU A 191 -1.98 5.96 -0.31
N TRP A 192 -2.89 6.85 -0.72
CA TRP A 192 -3.78 7.57 0.20
C TRP A 192 -4.57 6.60 1.08
N LEU A 193 -5.17 5.58 0.46
CA LEU A 193 -5.98 4.60 1.17
C LEU A 193 -5.14 3.75 2.12
N ALA A 194 -3.93 3.35 1.71
CA ALA A 194 -2.99 2.59 2.52
C ALA A 194 -2.60 3.34 3.80
N TYR A 195 -2.29 4.64 3.70
CA TYR A 195 -2.00 5.47 4.87
C TYR A 195 -3.22 5.68 5.75
N ARG A 196 -4.37 6.02 5.15
CA ARG A 196 -5.62 6.26 5.90
C ARG A 196 -6.02 5.05 6.74
N LEU A 197 -5.80 3.85 6.20
CA LEU A 197 -6.10 2.58 6.85
C LEU A 197 -4.91 1.98 7.63
N GLN A 198 -3.75 2.65 7.64
CA GLN A 198 -2.51 2.23 8.32
C GLN A 198 -2.07 0.80 7.94
N LEU A 199 -2.14 0.47 6.65
CA LEU A 199 -1.82 -0.86 6.15
C LEU A 199 -0.33 -0.97 5.79
N ALA A 200 0.53 -1.17 6.79
CA ALA A 200 1.99 -1.20 6.63
C ALA A 200 2.48 -2.06 5.44
N PRO A 201 2.02 -3.32 5.23
CA PRO A 201 2.49 -4.13 4.10
C PRO A 201 2.20 -3.50 2.73
N LEU A 202 1.08 -2.76 2.62
CA LEU A 202 0.72 -2.05 1.39
C LEU A 202 1.51 -0.76 1.24
N ILE A 203 1.74 -0.03 2.34
CA ILE A 203 2.59 1.16 2.35
C ILE A 203 3.99 0.79 1.85
N ASP A 204 4.61 -0.24 2.43
CA ASP A 204 5.95 -0.70 2.08
C ASP A 204 6.05 -1.09 0.59
N LYS A 205 5.05 -1.83 0.09
CA LYS A 205 5.00 -2.24 -1.31
C LYS A 205 4.86 -1.05 -2.26
N LEU A 206 4.03 -0.07 -1.91
CA LEU A 206 3.86 1.13 -2.73
C LEU A 206 5.08 2.04 -2.66
N HIS A 207 5.79 2.09 -1.54
CA HIS A 207 7.07 2.81 -1.45
C HIS A 207 8.12 2.16 -2.33
N GLU A 208 8.22 0.82 -2.33
CA GLU A 208 9.07 0.08 -3.26
C GLU A 208 8.76 0.45 -4.72
N PHE A 209 7.48 0.44 -5.09
CA PHE A 209 7.05 0.82 -6.44
C PHE A 209 7.36 2.29 -6.79
N VAL A 210 7.15 3.22 -5.85
CA VAL A 210 7.46 4.64 -6.09
C VAL A 210 8.96 4.87 -6.26
N ARG A 211 9.80 4.16 -5.49
CA ARG A 211 11.26 4.19 -5.62
C ARG A 211 11.72 3.65 -6.97
N SER A 212 11.21 2.47 -7.36
CA SER A 212 11.58 1.87 -8.65
C SER A 212 11.13 2.72 -9.83
N GLY A 213 10.02 3.43 -9.70
CA GLY A 213 9.46 4.29 -10.73
C GLY A 213 10.00 5.72 -10.79
N SER A 214 10.74 6.20 -9.79
CA SER A 214 11.08 7.64 -9.66
C SER A 214 12.00 8.16 -10.74
N ASP A 215 12.87 7.29 -11.27
CA ASP A 215 13.80 7.58 -12.37
C ASP A 215 13.22 7.16 -13.74
N GLY A 216 11.97 6.69 -13.77
CA GLY A 216 11.27 6.19 -14.95
C GLY A 216 9.85 6.74 -15.06
N LEU A 217 8.84 5.87 -14.96
CA LEU A 217 7.41 6.21 -15.13
C LEU A 217 6.89 7.37 -14.27
N LEU A 218 7.47 7.60 -13.09
CA LEU A 218 7.05 8.64 -12.15
C LEU A 218 7.95 9.88 -12.18
N THR A 219 8.91 9.95 -13.11
CA THR A 219 9.81 11.09 -13.26
C THR A 219 9.01 12.37 -13.46
N GLY A 220 9.21 13.35 -12.58
CA GLY A 220 8.50 14.63 -12.64
C GLY A 220 7.02 14.60 -12.21
N LEU A 221 6.49 13.44 -11.80
CA LEU A 221 5.10 13.27 -11.35
C LEU A 221 4.98 13.17 -9.82
N ARG A 222 6.00 13.62 -9.10
CA ARG A 222 6.04 13.66 -7.64
C ARG A 222 4.77 14.30 -7.05
N ASP A 223 4.37 15.47 -7.55
CA ASP A 223 3.21 16.19 -7.01
C ASP A 223 1.87 15.53 -7.37
N ALA A 224 1.85 14.70 -8.42
CA ALA A 224 0.67 13.91 -8.80
C ALA A 224 0.50 12.67 -7.93
N VAL A 225 1.59 12.11 -7.37
CA VAL A 225 1.56 10.97 -6.44
C VAL A 225 1.39 11.43 -4.99
N PHE A 226 2.10 12.49 -4.59
CA PHE A 226 2.10 13.03 -3.22
C PHE A 226 1.22 14.26 -3.10
N THR A 227 -0.07 14.07 -3.39
CA THR A 227 -1.10 15.10 -3.26
C THR A 227 -1.28 15.51 -1.79
N GLU A 228 -1.96 16.64 -1.55
CA GLU A 228 -2.29 17.07 -0.19
C GLU A 228 -3.01 15.99 0.61
N ARG A 229 -3.93 15.23 -0.01
CA ARG A 229 -4.67 14.18 0.71
C ARG A 229 -3.78 13.01 1.11
N VAL A 230 -2.83 12.61 0.28
CA VAL A 230 -1.85 11.56 0.62
C VAL A 230 -1.01 12.00 1.80
N LEU A 231 -0.54 13.25 1.77
CA LEU A 231 0.30 13.81 2.81
C LEU A 231 -0.45 14.01 4.13
N ASP A 232 -1.71 14.46 4.07
CA ASP A 232 -2.57 14.55 5.25
C ASP A 232 -2.82 13.17 5.85
N ALA A 233 -3.01 12.14 5.02
CA ALA A 233 -3.16 10.77 5.51
C ALA A 233 -1.86 10.21 6.10
N ALA A 234 -0.71 10.53 5.53
CA ALA A 234 0.60 10.02 5.96
C ALA A 234 1.16 10.72 7.20
N LEU A 235 1.04 12.05 7.26
CA LEU A 235 1.71 12.89 8.26
C LEU A 235 0.74 13.47 9.31
N GLY A 236 -0.57 13.37 9.07
CA GLY A 236 -1.59 13.96 9.93
C GLY A 236 -1.42 15.48 10.06
N SER A 237 -1.46 16.00 11.29
CA SER A 237 -1.26 17.42 11.57
C SER A 237 0.21 17.87 11.46
N ASN A 238 1.16 16.94 11.38
CA ASN A 238 2.59 17.26 11.35
C ASN A 238 3.10 17.48 9.92
N ARG A 239 2.79 18.64 9.32
CA ARG A 239 3.23 19.00 7.96
C ARG A 239 4.70 19.44 7.88
N LEU A 240 5.39 19.54 9.02
CA LEU A 240 6.79 19.93 9.10
C LEU A 240 7.66 18.84 8.45
N GLY A 241 8.38 19.21 7.39
CA GLY A 241 9.28 18.30 6.68
C GLY A 241 8.65 17.39 5.62
N ARG A 242 7.51 17.80 5.04
CA ARG A 242 6.93 17.19 3.82
C ARG A 242 7.99 16.81 2.79
N ASP A 243 8.86 17.75 2.43
CA ASP A 243 9.87 17.52 1.38
C ASP A 243 10.90 16.47 1.76
N ALA A 244 11.31 16.46 3.04
CA ALA A 244 12.24 15.46 3.56
C ALA A 244 11.59 14.07 3.58
N TRP A 245 10.30 13.98 3.96
CA TRP A 245 9.56 12.74 3.94
C TRP A 245 9.35 12.20 2.53
N ILE A 246 8.95 13.05 1.57
CA ILE A 246 8.82 12.61 0.17
C ILE A 246 10.18 12.18 -0.38
N ALA A 247 11.26 12.93 -0.10
CA ALA A 247 12.60 12.53 -0.53
C ALA A 247 13.02 11.18 0.07
N HIS A 248 12.62 10.88 1.31
CA HIS A 248 12.85 9.57 1.93
C HIS A 248 12.13 8.45 1.19
N VAL A 249 10.84 8.63 0.89
CA VAL A 249 10.06 7.66 0.11
C VAL A 249 10.64 7.47 -1.28
N VAL A 250 11.00 8.54 -1.99
CA VAL A 250 11.43 8.49 -3.39
C VAL A 250 12.85 7.97 -3.55
N HIS A 251 13.80 8.44 -2.74
CA HIS A 251 15.22 8.14 -2.97
C HIS A 251 15.77 7.03 -2.08
N HIS A 252 14.94 6.48 -1.18
CA HIS A 252 15.38 5.63 -0.09
C HIS A 252 16.64 6.22 0.53
N VAL A 253 16.55 7.47 1.00
CA VAL A 253 17.69 8.12 1.63
C VAL A 253 18.03 7.29 2.86
N HIS A 254 18.99 6.37 2.70
CA HIS A 254 19.78 5.84 3.78
C HIS A 254 20.40 7.06 4.40
N ALA A 255 19.77 7.59 5.45
CA ALA A 255 20.44 8.53 6.32
C ALA A 255 21.68 7.78 6.81
N PRO A 256 22.91 8.14 6.39
CA PRO A 256 24.07 7.52 7.00
C PRO A 256 24.01 7.95 8.46
N ALA A 257 23.71 6.99 9.33
CA ALA A 257 23.37 7.27 10.72
C ALA A 257 24.57 7.88 11.47
N ALA A 258 25.79 7.68 10.99
CA ALA A 258 26.99 8.32 11.52
C ALA A 258 28.15 8.38 10.50
N GLY A 259 28.99 9.42 10.61
CA GLY A 259 30.41 9.34 10.20
C GLY A 259 30.83 9.88 8.83
N GLY A 260 29.94 10.52 8.06
CA GLY A 260 30.29 11.13 6.77
C GLY A 260 29.81 12.58 6.62
N PRO A 261 30.32 13.36 5.65
CA PRO A 261 29.85 14.73 5.35
C PRO A 261 28.39 14.79 4.86
N ARG A 262 27.76 13.63 4.65
CA ARG A 262 26.33 13.47 4.35
C ARG A 262 25.57 12.76 5.49
N ALA A 263 26.15 12.59 6.67
CA ALA A 263 25.42 12.00 7.79
C ALA A 263 24.20 12.87 8.14
N LEU A 264 23.08 12.24 8.45
CA LEU A 264 21.89 12.99 8.90
C LEU A 264 22.04 13.43 10.36
N PHE A 265 22.77 12.62 11.14
CA PHE A 265 22.97 12.79 12.56
C PHE A 265 24.43 12.97 12.91
N LYS A 266 24.67 13.76 13.94
CA LYS A 266 25.89 13.75 14.74
C LYS A 266 25.49 13.28 16.13
N ALA A 267 25.90 12.08 16.53
CA ALA A 267 25.69 11.62 17.90
C ALA A 267 26.30 12.65 18.89
N VAL A 268 25.54 12.99 19.92
CA VAL A 268 25.92 13.96 20.95
C VAL A 268 26.53 13.23 22.13
N ASP A 269 25.85 12.16 22.57
CA ASP A 269 26.20 11.37 23.75
C ASP A 269 26.16 9.89 23.35
N LEU A 270 27.25 9.38 22.78
CA LEU A 270 27.56 7.95 22.86
C LEU A 270 28.51 7.84 24.04
N THR A 271 27.98 7.58 25.22
CA THR A 271 28.84 7.28 26.37
C THR A 271 29.43 5.89 26.15
N ASP A 272 30.74 5.72 26.35
CA ASP A 272 31.45 4.42 26.28
C ASP A 272 30.90 3.36 27.28
N GLU A 273 29.85 3.68 28.04
CA GLU A 273 29.12 2.79 28.95
C GLU A 273 27.90 2.10 28.31
N ASP A 274 27.53 2.45 27.07
CA ASP A 274 26.48 1.74 26.35
C ASP A 274 26.98 0.34 25.96
N ASP A 275 26.28 -0.69 26.45
CA ASP A 275 26.61 -2.09 26.22
C ASP A 275 26.79 -2.33 24.70
N PRO A 276 28.01 -2.63 24.22
CA PRO A 276 28.26 -2.82 22.79
C PRO A 276 27.53 -4.04 22.23
N GLU A 277 26.98 -4.90 23.10
CA GLU A 277 26.11 -6.03 22.71
C GLU A 277 24.62 -5.65 22.67
N ALA A 278 24.24 -4.45 23.09
CA ALA A 278 22.85 -3.98 23.04
C ALA A 278 22.38 -3.85 21.60
N ARG A 279 21.57 -4.82 21.18
CA ARG A 279 20.95 -4.85 19.84
C ARG A 279 19.86 -3.81 19.65
N SER A 280 19.40 -3.16 20.71
CA SER A 280 18.46 -2.04 20.64
C SER A 280 18.73 -1.03 21.76
N GLY A 281 18.41 0.24 21.53
CA GLY A 281 18.68 1.32 22.47
C GLY A 281 18.16 2.66 21.97
N ALA A 282 18.55 3.75 22.65
CA ALA A 282 18.30 5.10 22.18
C ALA A 282 19.50 6.00 22.48
N PHE A 283 19.84 6.91 21.57
CA PHE A 283 20.90 7.88 21.77
C PHE A 283 20.45 9.28 21.38
N ARG A 284 21.10 10.30 21.94
CA ARG A 284 20.86 11.70 21.58
C ARG A 284 21.73 12.08 20.41
N ALA A 285 21.11 12.70 19.40
CA ALA A 285 21.79 13.11 18.19
C ALA A 285 21.40 14.54 17.82
N VAL A 286 22.31 15.24 17.15
CA VAL A 286 22.03 16.55 16.54
C VAL A 286 21.88 16.37 15.05
N LEU A 287 20.79 16.91 14.50
CA LEU A 287 20.57 16.97 13.06
C LEU A 287 21.67 17.79 12.39
N GLN A 288 22.36 17.23 11.40
CA GLN A 288 23.35 17.97 10.61
C GLN A 288 22.72 18.82 9.50
N ARG A 289 21.46 18.57 9.19
CA ARG A 289 20.64 19.27 8.19
C ARG A 289 19.17 19.24 8.60
N ASP A 290 18.37 20.11 8.02
CA ASP A 290 16.92 20.14 8.27
C ASP A 290 16.29 18.78 7.95
N PHE A 291 15.49 18.25 8.88
CA PHE A 291 14.86 16.94 8.76
C PHE A 291 13.54 16.91 9.52
N LEU A 292 12.46 16.43 8.87
CA LEU A 292 11.10 16.41 9.43
C LEU A 292 10.67 17.76 10.06
N GLY A 293 11.13 18.85 9.44
CA GLY A 293 10.91 20.24 9.83
C GLY A 293 11.51 20.66 11.19
N ALA A 294 12.36 19.81 11.77
CA ALA A 294 13.35 20.23 12.74
C ALA A 294 14.57 20.83 11.99
N PRO A 295 15.02 22.04 12.33
CA PRO A 295 16.18 22.64 11.68
C PRO A 295 17.48 21.91 12.04
N ALA A 296 18.50 22.06 11.19
CA ALA A 296 19.87 21.66 11.51
C ALA A 296 20.30 22.23 12.87
N GLY A 297 20.97 21.41 13.68
CA GLY A 297 21.32 21.75 15.07
C GLY A 297 20.29 21.29 16.11
N THR A 298 19.10 20.83 15.70
CA THR A 298 18.10 20.30 16.63
C THR A 298 18.58 18.98 17.22
N GLU A 299 18.50 18.88 18.54
CA GLU A 299 18.74 17.64 19.27
C GLU A 299 17.50 16.75 19.23
N VAL A 300 17.69 15.50 18.80
CA VAL A 300 16.65 14.48 18.68
C VAL A 300 17.09 13.22 19.41
N GLU A 301 16.13 12.52 19.99
CA GLU A 301 16.35 11.16 20.49
C GLU A 301 16.13 10.19 19.33
N VAL A 302 17.11 9.32 19.12
CA VAL A 302 17.12 8.32 18.07
C VAL A 302 17.10 6.96 18.76
N ALA A 303 15.94 6.31 18.77
CA ALA A 303 15.86 4.91 19.13
C ALA A 303 16.36 4.04 17.98
N TYR A 304 16.93 2.88 18.27
CA TYR A 304 17.47 1.96 17.26
C TYR A 304 17.25 0.50 17.64
N ASP A 305 17.17 -0.34 16.61
CA ASP A 305 17.17 -1.79 16.70
C ASP A 305 18.05 -2.37 15.58
N LEU A 306 19.26 -2.77 15.94
CA LEU A 306 20.27 -3.35 15.06
C LEU A 306 19.89 -4.74 14.54
N SER A 307 18.96 -5.45 15.20
CA SER A 307 18.50 -6.75 14.71
C SER A 307 17.61 -6.63 13.47
N THR A 308 16.93 -5.49 13.36
CA THR A 308 16.02 -5.18 12.25
C THR A 308 16.61 -4.12 11.31
N GLY A 309 17.63 -3.37 11.74
CA GLY A 309 18.22 -2.26 10.98
C GLY A 309 17.43 -0.95 11.10
N TRP A 310 16.50 -0.87 12.05
CA TRP A 310 15.56 0.25 12.19
C TRP A 310 16.04 1.30 13.21
N PHE A 311 15.63 2.53 12.95
CA PHE A 311 15.80 3.72 13.79
C PHE A 311 14.45 4.41 13.95
N ASN A 312 14.08 4.82 15.15
CA ASN A 312 12.90 5.63 15.39
C ASN A 312 13.30 7.04 15.84
N ILE A 313 12.76 8.07 15.18
CA ILE A 313 13.04 9.47 15.51
C ILE A 313 11.72 10.21 15.63
N GLY A 314 11.40 10.65 16.84
CA GLY A 314 10.18 11.40 17.09
C GLY A 314 8.91 10.65 16.66
N GLY A 315 8.91 9.31 16.70
CA GLY A 315 7.79 8.47 16.31
C GLY A 315 7.77 8.02 14.84
N TYR A 316 8.81 8.35 14.05
CA TYR A 316 8.96 7.87 12.67
C TYR A 316 10.01 6.78 12.59
N ASP A 317 9.69 5.66 11.95
CA ASP A 317 10.61 4.52 11.74
C ASP A 317 11.40 4.68 10.42
N PHE A 318 12.69 4.40 10.46
CA PHE A 318 13.64 4.50 9.36
C PHE A 318 14.55 3.28 9.31
N GLU A 319 14.84 2.76 8.12
CA GLU A 319 15.89 1.76 7.95
C GLU A 319 17.23 2.44 7.66
N ALA A 320 18.27 2.14 8.45
CA ALA A 320 19.62 2.62 8.18
C ALA A 320 20.69 1.58 8.56
N THR A 321 21.87 1.71 7.95
CA THR A 321 23.03 0.89 8.31
C THR A 321 23.91 1.67 9.28
N LEU A 322 24.01 1.20 10.52
CA LEU A 322 24.96 1.75 11.49
C LEU A 322 26.35 1.19 11.17
N HIS A 323 27.28 2.05 10.75
CA HIS A 323 28.70 1.70 10.76
C HIS A 323 29.28 2.05 12.13
N LEU A 324 29.20 1.11 13.08
CA LEU A 324 29.98 1.20 14.31
C LEU A 324 31.47 1.15 13.94
N ARG A 325 32.23 2.15 14.37
CA ARG A 325 33.69 2.15 14.25
C ARG A 325 34.31 1.65 15.53
#